data_AF-A0A940TQZ1-F1
#
_entry.id   AF-A0A940TQZ1-F1
#
_cell.length_a   1.000
_cell.length_b   1.000
_cell.length_c   1.000
_cell.angle_alpha   90.00
_cell.angle_beta   90.00
_cell.angle_gamma   90.00
#
_symmetry.space_group_name_H-M   'P 1'
#
loop_
_entity.id
_entity.type
_entity.pdbx_description
1 polymer ?
#
loop_
_entity_poly.entity_id
_entity_poly.type
_entity_poly.pdbx_seq_one_letter_code
_entity_poly.pdbx_strand_id
1 'polypeptide(L)'
;MGIYRFISEHLYFNRPDMVVKGERFNSAILLSLLTGLKKGKELIIGEPGLGKTTSAEYICSLIYQFPLGVIWGSEVSGHPEQTEEKIIGRPDLGKLNRG
;
A
#
# COMPACT_ATOMS: atom_id res chain seq x y z
N MET A 1 17.89 -15.93 1.80
CA MET A 1 17.15 -14.93 2.60
C MET A 1 16.23 -14.17 1.66
N GLY A 2 14.91 -14.25 1.85
CA GLY A 2 13.93 -13.66 0.93
C GLY A 2 13.55 -12.21 1.28
N ILE A 3 12.92 -11.52 0.33
CA ILE A 3 12.48 -10.11 0.46
C ILE A 3 11.62 -9.84 1.71
N TYR A 4 10.77 -10.80 2.10
CA TYR A 4 9.98 -10.72 3.34
C TYR A 4 10.86 -10.52 4.58
N ARG A 5 11.93 -11.32 4.71
CA ARG A 5 12.83 -11.27 5.86
C ARG A 5 13.58 -9.93 5.89
N PHE A 6 14.02 -9.45 4.73
CA PHE A 6 14.65 -8.12 4.62
C PHE A 6 13.72 -7.01 5.12
N ILE A 7 12.47 -6.97 4.67
CA ILE A 7 11.48 -5.97 5.12
C ILE A 7 11.26 -6.06 6.63
N SER A 8 11.03 -7.28 7.12
CA SER A 8 10.72 -7.52 8.54
C SER A 8 11.86 -7.19 9.49
N GLU A 9 13.11 -7.29 9.05
CA GLU A 9 14.29 -7.08 9.90
C GLU A 9 14.84 -5.64 9.80
N HIS A 10 14.70 -4.99 8.64
CA HIS A 10 15.43 -3.74 8.35
C HIS A 10 14.52 -2.52 8.12
N LEU A 11 13.26 -2.72 7.72
CA LEU A 11 12.41 -1.61 7.28
C LEU A 11 11.18 -1.40 8.16
N TYR A 12 10.67 -2.47 8.76
CA TYR A 12 9.43 -2.40 9.52
C TYR A 12 9.49 -3.34 10.73
N PHE A 13 9.68 -2.74 11.91
CA PHE A 13 9.63 -3.46 13.17
C PHE A 13 8.18 -3.91 13.42
N ASN A 14 7.96 -5.21 13.38
CA ASN A 14 6.62 -5.79 13.40
C ASN A 14 6.52 -6.95 14.39
N ARG A 15 5.28 -7.19 14.84
CA ARG A 15 4.94 -8.40 15.57
C ARG A 15 4.28 -9.39 14.62
N PRO A 16 4.78 -10.63 14.52
CA PRO A 16 4.08 -11.68 13.79
C PRO A 16 2.73 -11.98 14.46
N ASP A 17 1.67 -11.95 13.66
CA ASP A 17 0.26 -12.14 14.03
C ASP A 17 -0.38 -13.34 13.31
N MET A 18 0.35 -13.99 12.40
CA MET A 18 -0.11 -15.14 11.63
C MET A 18 0.90 -16.29 11.65
N VAL A 19 0.40 -17.53 11.55
CA VAL A 19 1.22 -18.73 11.41
C VAL A 19 0.82 -19.48 10.15
N VAL A 20 1.78 -19.75 9.26
CA VAL A 20 1.59 -20.53 8.03
C VAL A 20 2.59 -21.67 8.03
N LYS A 21 2.11 -22.91 8.05
CA LYS A 21 2.96 -24.13 8.08
C LYS A 21 4.03 -24.12 9.20
N GLY A 22 3.71 -23.56 10.37
CA GLY A 22 4.61 -23.48 11.52
C GLY A 22 5.57 -22.28 11.50
N GLU A 23 5.62 -21.51 10.42
CA GLU A 23 6.38 -20.27 10.34
C GLU A 23 5.51 -19.07 10.72
N ARG A 24 6.10 -18.11 11.42
CA ARG A 24 5.44 -16.90 11.91
C ARG A 24 5.62 -15.75 10.93
N PHE A 25 4.52 -15.11 10.55
CA PHE A 25 4.49 -13.97 9.64
C PHE A 25 3.70 -12.82 10.25
N ASN A 26 4.04 -11.60 9.82
CA ASN A 26 3.15 -10.46 9.91
C ASN A 26 2.25 -10.47 8.67
N SER A 27 0.94 -10.49 8.90
CA SER A 27 -0.10 -10.63 7.90
C SER A 27 -0.07 -9.47 6.90
N ALA A 28 0.08 -8.23 7.38
CA ALA A 28 0.18 -7.06 6.52
C ALA A 28 1.38 -7.17 5.58
N ILE A 29 2.59 -7.45 6.07
CA ILE A 29 3.76 -7.57 5.19
C ILE A 29 3.60 -8.71 4.18
N LEU A 30 3.18 -9.89 4.64
CA LEU A 30 3.09 -11.06 3.78
C LEU A 30 2.03 -10.87 2.69
N LEU A 31 0.84 -10.41 3.05
CA LEU A 31 -0.26 -10.23 2.12
C LEU A 31 -0.03 -9.04 1.19
N SER A 32 0.53 -7.93 1.67
CA SER A 32 0.95 -6.82 0.81
C SER A 32 1.99 -7.24 -0.21
N LEU A 33 2.99 -8.04 0.21
CA LEU A 33 4.01 -8.57 -0.68
C LEU A 33 3.39 -9.46 -1.77
N LEU A 34 2.52 -10.41 -1.38
CA LEU A 34 1.84 -11.29 -2.33
C LEU A 34 0.93 -10.51 -3.28
N THR A 35 0.23 -9.49 -2.78
CA THR A 35 -0.62 -8.61 -3.58
C THR A 35 0.22 -7.84 -4.60
N GLY A 36 1.32 -7.22 -4.18
CA GLY A 36 2.22 -6.48 -5.06
C GLY A 36 2.79 -7.36 -6.17
N LEU A 37 3.23 -8.58 -5.84
CA LEU A 37 3.72 -9.55 -6.81
C LEU A 37 2.65 -9.99 -7.81
N LYS A 38 1.37 -10.00 -7.41
CA LYS A 38 0.22 -10.29 -8.28
C LYS A 38 -0.37 -9.06 -8.96
N LYS A 39 0.16 -7.86 -8.73
CA LYS A 39 -0.42 -6.58 -9.17
C LYS A 39 -1.90 -6.45 -8.78
N GLY A 40 -2.23 -6.96 -7.60
CA GLY A 40 -3.59 -6.95 -7.05
C GLY A 40 -3.94 -5.63 -6.35
N LYS A 41 -5.12 -5.59 -5.75
CA LYS A 41 -5.56 -4.51 -4.86
C LYS A 41 -5.69 -5.07 -3.45
N GLU A 42 -5.25 -4.31 -2.46
CA GLU A 42 -5.30 -4.70 -1.05
C GLU A 42 -6.11 -3.69 -0.23
N LEU A 43 -6.82 -4.19 0.78
CA LEU A 43 -7.48 -3.41 1.80
C LEU A 43 -6.98 -3.89 3.17
N ILE A 44 -6.27 -3.02 3.89
CA ILE A 44 -5.74 -3.31 5.23
C ILE A 44 -6.63 -2.61 6.26
N ILE A 45 -7.26 -3.39 7.15
CA ILE A 45 -8.14 -2.88 8.21
C ILE A 45 -7.52 -3.21 9.57
N GLY A 46 -7.62 -2.29 10.54
CA GLY A 46 -7.14 -2.52 11.90
C GLY A 46 -7.05 -1.23 12.70
N GLU A 47 -6.70 -1.35 13.98
CA GLU A 47 -6.57 -0.22 14.91
C GLU A 47 -5.52 0.81 14.46
N PRO A 48 -5.67 2.09 14.84
CA PRO A 48 -4.65 3.10 14.65
C PRO A 48 -3.30 2.67 15.25
N GLY A 49 -2.19 3.05 14.60
CA GLY A 49 -0.84 2.72 15.09
C GLY A 49 -0.31 1.34 14.73
N LEU A 50 -1.10 0.45 14.09
CA LEU A 50 -0.62 -0.86 13.62
C LEU A 50 0.28 -0.81 12.38
N GLY A 51 0.68 0.38 11.93
CA GLY A 51 1.61 0.55 10.80
C GLY A 51 1.06 0.14 9.43
N LYS A 52 -0.26 0.19 9.22
CA LYS A 52 -0.93 -0.16 7.96
C LYS A 52 -0.44 0.69 6.77
N THR A 53 -0.42 2.00 6.93
CA THR A 53 0.04 2.93 5.88
C THR A 53 1.52 2.73 5.63
N THR A 54 2.32 2.68 6.70
CA THR A 54 3.77 2.46 6.63
C THR A 54 4.13 1.15 5.94
N SER A 55 3.44 0.04 6.23
CA SER A 55 3.71 -1.23 5.55
C SER A 55 3.42 -1.14 4.05
N ALA A 56 2.29 -0.54 3.67
CA ALA A 56 1.92 -0.36 2.27
C ALA A 56 2.92 0.53 1.51
N GLU A 57 3.36 1.64 2.11
CA GLU A 57 4.33 2.56 1.49
C GLU A 57 5.68 1.89 1.18
N TYR A 58 6.27 1.23 2.17
CA TYR A 58 7.59 0.61 2.03
C TYR A 58 7.55 -0.60 1.09
N ILE A 59 6.48 -1.40 1.15
CA ILE A 59 6.34 -2.55 0.25
C ILE A 59 6.12 -2.09 -1.19
N CYS A 60 5.28 -1.07 -1.43
CA CYS A 60 5.10 -0.50 -2.76
C CYS A 60 6.40 0.10 -3.30
N SER A 61 7.13 0.86 -2.48
CA SER A 61 8.44 1.42 -2.85
C SER A 61 9.42 0.32 -3.28
N LEU A 62 9.53 -0.76 -2.50
CA LEU A 62 10.43 -1.88 -2.81
C LEU A 62 10.01 -2.70 -4.04
N ILE A 63 8.73 -3.06 -4.15
CA ILE A 63 8.24 -3.97 -5.19
C ILE A 63 8.13 -3.26 -6.54
N TYR A 64 7.70 -2.01 -6.54
CA TYR A 64 7.55 -1.23 -7.78
C TYR A 64 8.76 -0.35 -8.09
N GLN A 65 9.78 -0.35 -7.23
CA GLN A 65 11.01 0.43 -7.38
C GLN A 65 10.77 1.93 -7.55
N PHE A 66 9.73 2.46 -6.89
CA PHE A 66 9.46 3.88 -6.86
C PHE A 66 10.07 4.52 -5.60
N PRO A 67 10.65 5.73 -5.71
CA PRO A 67 11.09 6.47 -4.53
C PRO A 67 9.93 6.69 -3.54
N LEU A 68 10.19 6.61 -2.24
CA LEU A 68 9.17 6.85 -1.21
C LEU A 68 8.45 8.20 -1.39
N GLY A 69 9.16 9.25 -1.79
CA GLY A 69 8.55 10.55 -2.07
C GLY A 69 7.51 10.52 -3.20
N VAL A 70 7.67 9.64 -4.20
CA VAL A 70 6.66 9.44 -5.25
C VAL A 70 5.44 8.72 -4.69
N ILE A 71 5.65 7.71 -3.85
CA ILE A 71 4.56 6.99 -3.17
C ILE A 71 3.74 7.96 -2.30
N TRP A 72 4.40 8.74 -1.44
CA TRP A 72 3.73 9.74 -0.60
C TRP A 72 3.01 10.82 -1.41
N GLY A 73 3.61 11.29 -2.50
CA GLY A 73 2.98 12.25 -3.41
C GLY A 73 1.79 11.68 -4.19
N SER A 74 1.61 10.35 -4.20
CA SER A 74 0.52 9.65 -4.87
C SER A 74 -0.56 9.16 -3.90
N GLU A 75 -0.38 9.37 -2.60
CA GLU A 75 -1.37 8.98 -1.59
C GLU A 75 -2.59 9.90 -1.64
N VAL A 76 -3.77 9.30 -1.59
CA VAL A 76 -5.04 10.04 -1.52
C VAL A 76 -5.72 9.70 -0.20
N SER A 77 -5.70 10.65 0.74
CA SER A 77 -6.37 10.51 2.02
C SER A 77 -7.89 10.52 1.85
N GLY A 78 -8.56 9.56 2.48
CA GLY A 78 -10.02 9.52 2.54
C GLY A 78 -10.56 10.57 3.51
N HIS A 79 -11.49 11.40 3.06
CA HIS A 79 -12.29 12.29 3.91
C HIS A 79 -13.73 12.40 3.35
N PRO A 80 -14.75 12.72 4.17
CA PRO A 80 -16.15 12.71 3.73
C PRO A 80 -16.45 13.66 2.56
N GLU A 81 -15.73 14.77 2.46
CA GLU A 81 -15.88 15.79 1.41
C GLU A 81 -15.03 15.50 0.16
N GLN A 82 -14.47 14.30 0.07
CA GLN A 82 -13.67 13.88 -1.08
C GLN A 82 -14.60 13.60 -2.26
N THR A 83 -14.29 14.18 -3.42
CA THR A 83 -15.10 14.05 -4.63
C THR A 83 -14.34 13.26 -5.68
N GLU A 84 -15.06 12.67 -6.64
CA GLU A 84 -14.45 11.95 -7.76
C GLU A 84 -13.43 12.83 -8.49
N GLU A 85 -13.77 14.09 -8.78
CA GLU A 85 -12.86 15.05 -9.42
C GLU A 85 -11.53 15.26 -8.68
N LYS A 86 -11.49 15.12 -7.35
CA LYS A 86 -10.26 15.24 -6.55
C LYS A 86 -9.43 13.95 -6.57
N ILE A 87 -10.04 12.81 -6.87
CA ILE A 87 -9.39 11.49 -6.87
C ILE A 87 -8.83 11.16 -8.25
N ILE A 88 -9.62 11.32 -9.31
CA ILE A 88 -9.21 11.03 -10.70
C ILE A 88 -8.68 12.25 -11.46
N GLY A 89 -8.86 13.46 -10.92
CA GLY A 89 -8.62 14.72 -11.63
C GLY A 89 -9.87 15.20 -12.36
N ARG A 90 -9.88 16.49 -12.76
CA ARG A 90 -11.02 17.05 -13.52
C ARG A 90 -11.14 16.36 -14.88
N PRO A 91 -12.36 15.94 -15.30
CA PRO A 91 -12.61 15.51 -16.67
C PRO A 91 -12.16 16.59 -17.66
N ASP A 92 -11.61 16.18 -18.80
CA ASP A 92 -11.25 17.10 -19.88
C ASP A 92 -12.54 17.72 -20.48
N LEU A 93 -12.92 18.89 -19.97
CA LEU A 93 -14.09 19.64 -20.43
C LEU A 93 -14.02 19.97 -21.93
N GLY A 94 -12.81 20.04 -22.49
CA GLY A 94 -12.61 20.22 -23.93
C GLY A 94 -13.02 19.00 -24.75
N LYS A 95 -12.93 17.78 -24.18
CA LYS A 95 -13.44 16.55 -24.81
C LYS A 95 -14.95 16.40 -24.67
N LEU A 96 -15.55 16.86 -23.56
CA LEU A 96 -17.00 16.81 -23.35
C LEU A 96 -17.77 17.81 -24.23
N ASN A 97 -17.18 18.95 -24.59
CA ASN A 97 -17.84 19.99 -25.39
C ASN A 97 -17.77 19.78 -26.92
N ARG A 98 -17.33 18.61 -27.39
CA ARG A 98 -17.31 18.26 -28.83
C ARG A 98 -18.55 17.48 -29.29
N GLY A 99 -19.65 17.65 -28.56
CA GLY A 99 -20.98 17.22 -29.00
C GLY A 99 -21.36 17.88 -30.32
#